data_AF-A0A950K454-F1
#
_entry.id   AF-A0A950K454-F1
#
_cell.length_a   1.000
_cell.length_b   1.000
_cell.length_c   1.000
_cell.angle_alpha   90.00
_cell.angle_beta   90.00
_cell.angle_gamma   90.00
#
_symmetry.space_group_name_H-M   'P 1'
#
loop_
_entity.id
_entity.type
_entity.pdbx_description
1 polymer ?
#
loop_
_entity_poly.entity_id
_entity_poly.type
_entity_poly.pdbx_seq_one_letter_code
_entity_poly.pdbx_strand_id
1 'polypeptide(L)' 'VSLQTIEDIVNRIEIELYENYDREVKSTKIGDLVMRELKGVDHVAYVRFASVYREFKDVNEFMRELKPMLKGVTRA' A
#
# COMPACT_ATOMS: atom_id res chain seq x y z
N VAL A 1 -11.23 7.02 -3.95
CA VAL A 1 -11.34 6.30 -2.65
C VAL A 1 -12.34 7.03 -1.76
N SER A 2 -13.34 6.34 -1.19
CA SER A 2 -14.29 6.95 -0.23
C SER A 2 -13.76 6.92 1.19
N LEU A 3 -14.32 7.75 2.08
CA LEU A 3 -13.94 7.75 3.51
C LEU A 3 -14.18 6.37 4.16
N GLN A 4 -15.34 5.76 3.90
CA GLN A 4 -15.66 4.41 4.39
C GLN A 4 -14.60 3.38 3.95
N THR A 5 -14.13 3.46 2.70
CA THR A 5 -13.08 2.54 2.21
C THR A 5 -11.79 2.69 3.02
N ILE A 6 -11.44 3.91 3.42
CA ILE A 6 -10.25 4.18 4.24
C ILE A 6 -10.43 3.61 5.64
N GLU A 7 -11.59 3.83 6.27
CA GLU A 7 -11.91 3.26 7.59
C GLU A 7 -11.87 1.73 7.57
N ASP A 8 -12.41 1.10 6.53
CA ASP A 8 -12.39 -0.36 6.38
C ASP A 8 -10.97 -0.90 6.22
N ILE A 9 -10.10 -0.18 5.50
CA ILE A 9 -8.67 -0.51 5.38
C ILE A 9 -8.00 -0.43 6.76
N VAL A 10 -8.20 0.67 7.49
CA VAL A 10 -7.61 0.88 8.82
C VAL A 10 -8.05 -0.23 9.78
N ASN A 11 -9.34 -0.54 9.83
CA ASN A 11 -9.89 -1.61 10.67
C ASN A 11 -9.23 -2.97 10.37
N ARG A 12 -9.06 -3.34 9.09
CA ARG A 12 -8.40 -4.60 8.72
C ARG A 12 -6.93 -4.63 9.17
N ILE A 13 -6.23 -3.51 9.03
CA ILE A 13 -4.83 -3.39 9.47
C ILE A 13 -4.75 -3.54 10.99
N GLU A 14 -5.60 -2.85 11.74
CA GLU A 14 -5.64 -2.93 13.20
C GLU A 14 -5.94 -4.35 13.68
N ILE A 15 -6.94 -5.02 13.11
CA ILE A 15 -7.26 -6.42 13.44
C ILE A 15 -6.04 -7.32 13.20
N GLU A 16 -5.38 -7.25 12.05
CA GLU A 16 -4.20 -8.08 11.79
C GLU A 16 -3.07 -7.78 12.78
N LEU A 17 -2.89 -6.52 13.18
CA LEU A 17 -1.88 -6.16 14.18
C LEU A 17 -2.21 -6.73 15.55
N TYR A 18 -3.46 -6.61 16.01
CA TYR A 18 -3.89 -7.17 17.30
C TYR A 18 -3.80 -8.70 17.35
N GLU A 19 -4.05 -9.38 16.23
CA GLU A 19 -3.97 -10.85 16.16
C GLU A 19 -2.54 -11.37 16.15
N ASN A 20 -1.58 -10.59 15.65
CA ASN A 20 -0.20 -11.05 15.42
C ASN A 20 0.84 -10.42 16.36
N TYR A 21 0.48 -9.42 17.16
CA TYR A 21 1.40 -8.70 18.04
C TYR A 21 0.79 -8.42 19.41
N ASP A 22 1.51 -8.83 20.48
CA ASP A 22 1.03 -8.68 21.86
C ASP A 22 1.32 -7.32 22.52
N ARG A 23 2.39 -6.62 22.09
CA ARG A 23 2.85 -5.39 22.77
C ARG A 23 3.45 -4.34 21.86
N GLU A 24 4.33 -4.74 20.95
CA GLU A 24 5.07 -3.82 20.10
C GLU A 24 4.93 -4.22 18.64
N VAL A 25 4.68 -3.22 17.79
CA VAL A 25 4.59 -3.37 16.34
C VAL A 25 5.71 -2.57 15.71
N LYS A 26 6.51 -3.22 14.87
CA LYS A 26 7.50 -2.52 14.04
C LYS A 26 6.77 -1.61 13.07
N SER A 27 7.14 -0.33 12.97
CA SER A 27 6.53 0.62 12.03
C SER A 27 6.59 0.14 10.57
N THR A 28 7.62 -0.63 10.21
CA THR A 28 7.72 -1.26 8.89
C THR A 28 6.59 -2.26 8.62
N LYS A 29 6.14 -3.00 9.62
CA LYS A 29 4.99 -3.90 9.45
C LYS A 29 3.73 -3.10 9.10
N ILE A 30 3.49 -1.97 9.75
CA ILE A 30 2.34 -1.10 9.47
C ILE A 30 2.40 -0.60 8.02
N GLY A 31 3.56 -0.09 7.58
CA GLY A 31 3.75 0.38 6.21
C GLY A 31 3.55 -0.73 5.17
N ASP A 32 4.01 -1.95 5.43
CA ASP A 32 3.81 -3.10 4.55
C ASP A 32 2.34 -3.47 4.41
N LEU A 33 1.58 -3.43 5.51
CA LEU A 33 0.13 -3.68 5.51
C LEU A 33 -0.61 -2.60 4.73
N VAL A 34 -0.28 -1.32 4.95
CA VAL A 34 -0.86 -0.20 4.18
C VAL A 34 -0.58 -0.36 2.68
N MET A 35 0.66 -0.69 2.30
CA MET A 35 1.00 -0.96 0.89
C MET A 35 0.17 -2.09 0.30
N ARG A 36 -0.02 -3.18 1.04
CA ARG A 36 -0.77 -4.35 0.60
C ARG A 36 -2.24 -4.00 0.35
N GLU A 37 -2.88 -3.31 1.29
CA GLU A 37 -4.27 -2.87 1.17
C GLU A 37 -4.46 -1.87 0.01
N LEU A 38 -3.60 -0.85 -0.08
CA LEU A 38 -3.69 0.18 -1.12
C LEU A 38 -3.52 -0.40 -2.53
N LYS A 39 -2.67 -1.43 -2.70
CA LYS A 39 -2.44 -2.07 -4.00
C LYS A 39 -3.72 -2.60 -4.63
N GLY A 40 -4.65 -3.11 -3.82
CA GLY A 40 -5.94 -3.65 -4.27
C GLY A 40 -7.05 -2.61 -4.38
N VAL A 41 -6.88 -1.43 -3.80
CA VAL A 41 -7.94 -0.40 -3.70
C VAL A 41 -7.74 0.72 -4.72
N ASP A 42 -6.53 1.29 -4.79
CA ASP A 42 -6.25 2.42 -5.67
C ASP A 42 -4.76 2.45 -6.01
N HIS A 43 -4.46 2.22 -7.29
CA HIS A 43 -3.09 2.17 -7.78
C HIS A 43 -2.36 3.51 -7.66
N VAL A 44 -3.05 4.65 -7.80
CA VAL A 44 -2.44 5.98 -7.63
C VAL A 44 -2.09 6.22 -6.17
N ALA A 45 -2.98 5.83 -5.24
CA ALA A 45 -2.73 5.92 -3.81
C ALA A 45 -1.56 5.02 -3.36
N TYR A 46 -1.51 3.77 -3.85
CA TYR A 46 -0.41 2.85 -3.62
C TYR A 46 0.94 3.47 -4.02
N VAL A 47 1.00 4.04 -5.21
CA VAL A 47 2.21 4.65 -5.79
C VAL A 47 2.67 5.86 -4.98
N ARG A 48 1.75 6.74 -4.57
CA ARG A 48 2.04 7.90 -3.71
C ARG A 48 2.53 7.50 -2.32
N PHE A 49 1.99 6.42 -1.76
CA PHE A 49 2.44 5.91 -0.47
C PHE A 49 3.84 5.28 -0.61
N ALA A 50 4.02 4.43 -1.62
CA ALA A 50 5.28 3.76 -1.88
C ALA A 50 6.43 4.74 -2.15
N SER A 51 6.17 5.89 -2.77
CA SER A 51 7.21 6.89 -3.04
C SER A 51 7.85 7.49 -1.81
N VAL A 52 7.11 7.57 -0.70
CA VAL A 52 7.64 8.03 0.58
C VAL A 52 8.16 6.84 1.40
N TYR A 53 7.36 5.77 1.47
CA TYR A 53 7.66 4.64 2.35
C TYR A 53 8.87 3.80 1.90
N ARG A 54 9.05 3.57 0.60
CA ARG A 54 10.20 2.82 0.07
C ARG A 54 11.38 3.68 -0.35
N GLU A 55 11.28 5.00 -0.21
CA GLU A 55 12.28 5.99 -0.64
C GLU A 55 12.92 5.57 -1.98
N PHE A 56 12.12 5.57 -3.05
CA PHE A 56 12.63 5.19 -4.38
C PHE A 56 13.81 6.08 -4.72
N LYS A 57 14.98 5.46 -4.89
CA LYS A 57 16.23 6.18 -5.14
C LYS A 57 16.31 6.68 -6.58
N ASP A 58 15.51 6.11 -7.47
CA ASP A 58 15.50 6.42 -8.90
C ASP A 58 14.08 6.27 -9.50
N VAL A 59 13.70 7.20 -10.37
CA VAL A 59 12.51 7.15 -11.24
C VAL A 59 12.43 5.84 -12.03
N ASN A 60 13.56 5.26 -12.41
CA ASN A 60 13.59 3.96 -13.10
C ASN A 60 13.07 2.80 -12.23
N GLU A 61 13.32 2.84 -10.92
CA GLU A 61 12.81 1.84 -9.96
C GLU A 61 11.30 1.98 -9.81
N PHE A 62 10.84 3.21 -9.68
CA PHE A 62 9.42 3.56 -9.67
C PHE A 62 8.69 3.11 -10.94
N MET A 63 9.27 3.37 -12.13
CA MET A 63 8.68 2.96 -13.41
C MET A 63 8.63 1.43 -13.58
N ARG A 64 9.57 0.68 -13.00
CA ARG A 64 9.52 -0.79 -12.98
C ARG A 64 8.35 -1.31 -12.15
N GLU A 65 8.10 -0.73 -10.98
CA GLU A 65 6.96 -1.06 -10.12
C GLU A 65 5.62 -0.68 -10.74
N LEU A 66 5.57 0.39 -11.55
CA LEU A 66 4.37 0.81 -12.29
C LEU A 66 4.06 -0.03 -13.53
N LYS A 67 5.07 -0.63 -14.16
CA LYS A 67 4.94 -1.35 -15.43
C LYS A 67 3.88 -2.46 -15.41
N PRO A 68 3.77 -3.29 -14.35
CA PRO A 68 2.69 -4.26 -14.21
C PRO A 68 1.30 -3.64 -14.13
N MET A 69 1.17 -2.46 -13.50
CA MET A 69 -0.10 -1.74 -13.36
C MET A 69 -0.57 -1.15 -14.69
N LEU A 70 0.35 -0.57 -15.47
CA LEU A 70 0.04 0.02 -16.78
C LEU A 70 -0.38 -1.00 -17.84
N LYS A 71 0.15 -2.23 -17.77
CA LYS A 71 -0.23 -3.33 -18.68
C LYS A 71 -1.71 -3.75 -18.56
N GLY A 72 -2.35 -3.47 -17.42
CA GLY A 72 -3.79 -3.69 -17.23
C GLY A 72 -4.66 -2.60 -17.84
N VAL A 73 -4.15 -1.36 -17.96
CA VAL A 73 -4.89 -0.20 -18.49
C VAL A 73 -5.00 -0.26 -20.02
N THR A 74 -4.02 -0.85 -20.72
CA THR A 74 -3.98 -0.89 -22.20
C THR A 74 -4.94 -1.92 -22.83
N ARG A 75 -5.73 -2.64 -22.02
CA ARG A 75 -6.71 -3.64 -22.50
C ARG A 75 -8.16 -3.20 -22.33
N ALA A 76 -8.40 -1.95 -21.90
CA ALA A 76 -9.73 -1.34 -21.82
C ALA A 76 -9.98 -0.43 -23.03
#